data_AF-A0AA92UN88-F1
#
_entry.id   AF-A0AA92UN88-F1
#
_cell.length_a   1.000
_cell.length_b   1.000
_cell.length_c   1.000
_cell.angle_alpha   90.00
_cell.angle_beta   90.00
_cell.angle_gamma   90.00
#
_symmetry.space_group_name_H-M   'P 1'
#
loop_
_entity.id
_entity.type
_entity.pdbx_description
1 polymer ?
#
loop_
_entity_poly.entity_id
_entity_poly.type
_entity_poly.pdbx_seq_one_letter_code
_entity_poly.pdbx_strand_id
1 'polypeptide(L)'
;MLDIAEHRQKLILKNLAQLDDRINEIQEECIILYLKSFIGDGAELLSPYQFSNITHIKYDTVINVLKRKVKFKSYQQRRWCYCILYQWDTIIDTLNKKHVAESKILKKISSKRTSMRLFGTGLR
;
A
#
# COMPACT_ATOMS: atom_id res chain seq x y z
N MET A 1 -4.41 -28.66 45.90
CA MET A 1 -3.29 -29.21 45.10
C MET A 1 -3.45 -28.67 43.69
N LEU A 2 -2.46 -27.97 43.15
CA LEU A 2 -2.56 -27.40 41.81
C LEU A 2 -2.63 -28.54 40.79
N ASP A 3 -3.64 -28.57 39.93
CA ASP A 3 -3.64 -29.52 38.80
C ASP A 3 -2.57 -29.05 37.81
N ILE A 4 -1.45 -29.79 37.79
CA ILE A 4 -0.29 -29.48 36.96
C ILE A 4 -0.66 -29.56 35.47
N ALA A 5 -1.55 -30.47 35.08
CA ALA A 5 -1.97 -30.63 33.69
C ALA A 5 -2.84 -29.43 33.25
N GLU A 6 -3.81 -29.03 34.07
CA GLU A 6 -4.64 -27.86 33.80
C GLU A 6 -3.80 -26.58 33.72
N HIS A 7 -2.85 -26.42 34.64
CA HIS A 7 -1.95 -25.26 34.65
C HIS A 7 -1.06 -25.22 33.39
N ARG A 8 -0.49 -26.35 32.98
CA ARG A 8 0.29 -26.47 31.74
C ARG A 8 -0.54 -26.13 30.51
N GLN A 9 -1.78 -26.63 30.43
CA GLN A 9 -2.68 -26.33 29.32
C GLN A 9 -2.97 -24.84 29.22
N LYS A 10 -3.25 -24.16 30.35
CA LYS A 10 -3.47 -22.71 30.38
C LYS A 10 -2.25 -21.92 29.89
N LEU A 11 -1.04 -22.32 30.29
CA LEU A 11 0.19 -21.69 29.81
C LEU A 11 0.40 -21.86 28.30
N ILE A 12 0.16 -23.07 27.78
CA ILE A 12 0.27 -23.35 26.33
C ILE A 12 -0.71 -22.47 25.54
N LEU A 13 -1.98 -22.42 25.97
CA LEU A 13 -2.99 -21.59 25.30
C LEU A 13 -2.65 -20.10 25.34
N LYS A 14 -2.12 -19.61 26.47
CA LYS A 14 -1.67 -18.22 26.59
C LYS A 14 -0.51 -17.92 25.63
N ASN A 15 0.47 -18.83 25.55
CA ASN A 15 1.60 -18.66 24.64
C ASN A 15 1.16 -18.70 23.17
N LEU A 16 0.24 -19.60 22.81
CA LEU A 16 -0.32 -19.66 21.45
C LEU A 16 -1.04 -18.36 21.07
N ALA A 17 -1.89 -17.83 21.95
CA ALA A 17 -2.57 -16.56 21.72
C ALA A 17 -1.58 -15.39 21.53
N GLN A 18 -0.51 -15.33 22.34
CA GLN A 18 0.54 -14.33 22.18
C GLN A 18 1.30 -14.46 20.86
N LEU A 19 1.56 -15.68 20.40
CA LEU A 19 2.19 -15.91 19.10
C LEU A 19 1.28 -15.48 17.95
N ASP A 20 -0.01 -15.83 18.00
CA ASP A 20 -0.99 -15.43 16.99
C ASP A 20 -1.11 -13.90 16.90
N ASP A 21 -1.15 -13.20 18.04
CA ASP A 21 -1.19 -11.73 18.07
C ASP A 21 0.06 -11.12 17.42
N ARG A 22 1.25 -11.62 17.74
CA ARG A 22 2.51 -11.16 17.13
C ARG A 22 2.57 -11.43 15.63
N ILE A 23 2.10 -12.60 15.18
CA ILE A 23 2.03 -12.93 13.75
C ILE A 23 1.08 -11.96 13.04
N ASN A 24 -0.09 -11.69 13.62
CA ASN A 24 -1.05 -10.75 13.05
C ASN A 24 -0.49 -9.32 12.96
N GLU A 25 0.27 -8.87 13.95
CA GLU A 25 0.94 -7.57 13.94
C GLU A 25 2.01 -7.48 12.85
N ILE A 26 2.85 -8.50 12.71
CA ILE A 26 3.87 -8.57 11.65
C ILE A 26 3.20 -8.56 10.27
N GLN A 27 2.13 -9.35 10.09
CA GLN A 27 1.37 -9.37 8.83
C GLN A 27 0.74 -8.01 8.53
N GLU A 28 0.16 -7.34 9.54
CA GLU A 28 -0.40 -5.99 9.40
C GLU A 28 0.66 -5.01 8.90
N GLU A 29 1.86 -5.02 9.49
CA GLU A 29 2.99 -4.18 9.06
C GLU A 29 3.39 -4.47 7.61
N CYS A 30 3.61 -5.73 7.26
CA CYS A 30 4.00 -6.13 5.91
C CYS A 30 2.98 -5.70 4.85
N ILE A 31 1.69 -5.90 5.11
CA ILE A 31 0.64 -5.52 4.16
C ILE A 31 0.57 -3.99 4.02
N ILE A 32 0.68 -3.23 5.11
CA ILE A 32 0.63 -1.77 5.04
C ILE A 32 1.85 -1.21 4.31
N LEU A 33 3.05 -1.78 4.51
CA LEU A 33 4.23 -1.42 3.72
C LEU A 33 4.02 -1.72 2.23
N TYR A 34 3.47 -2.88 1.91
CA TYR A 34 3.15 -3.25 0.54
C TYR A 34 2.15 -2.28 -0.10
N LEU A 35 1.06 -1.95 0.59
CA LEU A 35 0.06 -0.99 0.11
C LEU A 35 0.68 0.39 -0.14
N LYS A 36 1.56 0.87 0.76
CA LYS A 36 2.25 2.15 0.60
C LYS A 36 3.24 2.19 -0.55
N SER A 37 3.68 1.04 -1.07
CA SER A 37 4.59 1.00 -2.22
C SER A 37 3.94 1.43 -3.54
N PHE A 38 2.61 1.37 -3.64
CA PHE A 38 1.88 1.73 -4.86
C PHE A 38 0.64 2.61 -4.62
N ILE A 39 0.34 2.97 -3.36
CA ILE A 39 -0.73 3.90 -2.99
C ILE A 39 -0.13 5.10 -2.26
N GLY A 40 -0.43 6.30 -2.73
CA GLY A 40 0.02 7.53 -2.10
C GLY A 40 -0.35 8.78 -2.88
N ASP A 41 0.26 9.90 -2.49
CA ASP A 41 0.05 11.21 -3.11
C ASP A 41 1.04 11.49 -4.25
N GLY A 42 2.00 10.59 -4.48
CA GLY A 42 2.92 10.64 -5.62
C GLY A 42 2.20 10.51 -6.96
N ALA A 43 2.70 11.17 -7.99
CA ALA A 43 2.07 11.16 -9.31
C ALA A 43 2.18 9.78 -10.00
N GLU A 44 3.19 9.00 -9.61
CA GLU A 44 3.51 7.64 -10.04
C GLU A 44 2.65 6.58 -9.32
N LEU A 45 2.08 6.92 -8.16
CA LEU A 45 1.32 6.03 -7.30
C LEU A 45 -0.18 6.13 -7.57
N LEU A 46 -0.96 5.12 -7.18
CA LEU A 46 -2.42 5.25 -7.16
C LEU A 46 -2.83 6.15 -6.00
N SER A 47 -3.75 7.09 -6.25
CA SER A 47 -4.38 7.77 -5.12
C SER A 47 -5.26 6.76 -4.34
N PRO A 48 -5.50 6.96 -3.04
CA PRO A 48 -6.38 6.09 -2.26
C PRO A 48 -7.80 5.99 -2.86
N TYR A 49 -8.27 7.04 -3.54
CA TYR A 49 -9.53 7.04 -4.28
C TYR A 49 -9.49 6.11 -5.50
N GLN A 50 -8.42 6.15 -6.31
CA GLN A 50 -8.24 5.23 -7.44
C GLN A 50 -8.18 3.77 -6.96
N PHE A 51 -7.41 3.51 -5.90
CA PHE A 51 -7.34 2.18 -5.29
C PHE A 51 -8.71 1.69 -4.81
N SER A 52 -9.47 2.56 -4.13
CA SER A 52 -10.84 2.27 -3.69
C SER A 52 -11.75 1.90 -4.86
N ASN A 53 -11.66 2.64 -5.97
CA ASN A 53 -12.49 2.37 -7.15
C ASN A 53 -12.15 1.04 -7.82
N ILE A 54 -10.87 0.70 -7.92
CA ILE A 54 -10.40 -0.55 -8.55
C ILE A 54 -10.75 -1.75 -7.68
N THR A 55 -10.48 -1.68 -6.38
CA THR A 55 -10.63 -2.83 -5.47
C THR A 55 -12.01 -2.94 -4.83
N HIS A 56 -12.86 -1.93 -5.01
CA HIS A 56 -14.16 -1.77 -4.35
C HIS A 56 -14.10 -1.75 -2.81
N ILE A 57 -12.93 -1.46 -2.24
CA ILE A 57 -12.75 -1.23 -0.82
C ILE A 57 -13.08 0.23 -0.54
N LYS A 58 -13.98 0.51 0.39
CA LYS A 58 -14.40 1.88 0.72
C LYS A 58 -13.21 2.81 1.00
N TYR A 59 -13.15 3.94 0.30
CA TYR A 59 -12.14 4.98 0.45
C TYR A 59 -11.80 5.33 1.90
N ASP A 60 -12.80 5.58 2.75
CA ASP A 60 -12.56 5.93 4.16
C ASP A 60 -11.85 4.81 4.92
N THR A 61 -12.12 3.55 4.56
CA THR A 61 -11.44 2.40 5.15
C THR A 61 -9.99 2.35 4.68
N VAL A 62 -9.72 2.61 3.40
CA VAL A 62 -8.37 2.72 2.84
C VAL A 62 -7.56 3.78 3.59
N ILE A 63 -8.09 5.00 3.70
CA ILE A 63 -7.41 6.10 4.38
C ILE A 63 -7.17 5.80 5.85
N ASN A 64 -8.17 5.29 6.56
CA ASN A 64 -8.04 5.04 8.00
C ASN A 64 -7.01 3.95 8.31
N VAL A 65 -6.92 2.90 7.47
CA VAL A 65 -5.89 1.85 7.59
C VAL A 65 -4.51 2.41 7.27
N LEU A 66 -4.33 3.10 6.14
CA LEU A 66 -3.03 3.65 5.74
C LEU A 66 -2.48 4.69 6.74
N LYS A 67 -3.37 5.46 7.37
CA LYS A 67 -3.04 6.44 8.42
C LYS A 67 -2.98 5.84 9.82
N ARG A 68 -3.13 4.53 9.99
CA ARG A 68 -3.12 3.83 11.28
C ARG A 68 -4.17 4.34 12.28
N LYS A 69 -5.28 4.90 11.78
CA LYS A 69 -6.41 5.38 12.62
C LYS A 69 -7.29 4.23 13.12
N VAL A 70 -7.25 3.10 12.44
CA VAL A 70 -7.97 1.88 12.81
C VAL A 70 -7.03 0.68 12.70
N LYS A 71 -7.20 -0.31 13.59
CA LYS A 71 -6.48 -1.58 13.50
C LYS A 71 -6.90 -2.33 12.24
N PHE A 72 -5.94 -2.79 11.45
CA PHE A 72 -6.23 -3.56 10.24
C PHE A 72 -6.42 -5.03 10.60
N LYS A 73 -7.66 -5.42 10.91
CA LYS A 73 -7.96 -6.74 11.48
C LYS A 73 -7.59 -7.88 10.52
N SER A 74 -7.20 -9.04 11.06
CA SER A 74 -6.77 -10.22 10.28
C SER A 74 -7.77 -10.68 9.22
N TYR A 75 -9.08 -10.54 9.45
CA TYR A 75 -10.09 -10.82 8.41
C TYR A 75 -10.06 -9.80 7.27
N GLN A 76 -9.82 -8.52 7.58
CA GLN A 76 -9.74 -7.44 6.60
C GLN A 76 -8.46 -7.59 5.77
N GLN A 77 -7.33 -7.89 6.43
CA GLN A 77 -6.06 -8.20 5.77
C GLN A 77 -6.24 -9.25 4.67
N ARG A 78 -6.84 -10.41 5.01
CA ARG A 78 -7.12 -11.47 4.05
C ARG A 78 -8.05 -11.02 2.92
N ARG A 79 -9.14 -10.35 3.25
CA ARG A 79 -10.09 -9.83 2.24
C ARG A 79 -9.41 -8.86 1.27
N TRP A 80 -8.56 -7.97 1.78
CA TRP A 80 -7.85 -7.01 0.95
C TRP A 80 -6.85 -7.69 0.03
N CYS A 81 -6.10 -8.68 0.53
CA CYS A 81 -5.21 -9.48 -0.32
C CYS A 81 -5.97 -10.11 -1.49
N TYR A 82 -7.15 -10.69 -1.26
CA TYR A 82 -7.97 -11.23 -2.35
C TYR A 82 -8.47 -10.16 -3.31
N CYS A 83 -8.96 -9.02 -2.81
CA CYS A 83 -9.40 -7.91 -3.68
C CYS A 83 -8.25 -7.37 -4.55
N ILE A 84 -7.04 -7.29 -4.01
CA ILE A 84 -5.84 -6.85 -4.74
C ILE A 84 -5.45 -7.89 -5.79
N LEU A 85 -5.38 -9.17 -5.41
CA LEU A 85 -5.04 -10.26 -6.33
C LEU A 85 -6.04 -10.35 -7.49
N TYR A 86 -7.33 -10.23 -7.21
CA TYR A 86 -8.38 -10.28 -8.23
C TYR A 86 -8.33 -9.09 -9.21
N GLN A 87 -7.83 -7.94 -8.75
CA GLN A 87 -7.74 -6.72 -9.55
C GLN A 87 -6.31 -6.39 -9.98
N TRP A 88 -5.41 -7.36 -9.90
CA TRP A 88 -3.97 -7.14 -10.03
C TRP A 88 -3.60 -6.53 -11.38
N ASP A 89 -4.13 -7.08 -12.48
CA ASP A 89 -3.86 -6.59 -13.83
C ASP A 89 -4.32 -5.13 -13.99
N THR A 90 -5.51 -4.80 -13.50
CA THR A 90 -6.04 -3.42 -13.52
C THR A 90 -5.17 -2.44 -12.72
N ILE A 91 -4.67 -2.87 -11.56
CA ILE A 91 -3.76 -2.08 -10.72
C ILE A 91 -2.46 -1.81 -11.48
N ILE A 92 -1.83 -2.85 -12.04
CA ILE A 92 -0.57 -2.75 -12.77
C ILE A 92 -0.73 -1.90 -14.04
N ASP A 93 -1.78 -2.09 -14.81
CA ASP A 93 -2.07 -1.29 -16.00
C ASP A 93 -2.23 0.20 -15.67
N THR A 94 -2.89 0.50 -14.55
CA THR A 94 -3.08 1.89 -14.12
C THR A 94 -1.76 2.53 -13.68
N LEU A 95 -0.93 1.80 -12.94
CA LEU A 95 0.42 2.25 -12.54
C LEU A 95 1.32 2.45 -13.77
N ASN A 96 1.32 1.52 -14.72
CA ASN A 96 2.10 1.62 -15.96
C ASN A 96 1.70 2.85 -16.78
N LYS A 97 0.40 3.12 -16.92
CA LYS A 97 -0.10 4.32 -17.62
C LYS A 97 0.40 5.62 -16.97
N LYS A 98 0.41 5.66 -15.64
CA LYS A 98 0.94 6.81 -14.87
C LYS A 98 2.44 6.99 -15.11
N HIS A 99 3.23 5.93 -14.96
CA HIS A 99 4.68 5.99 -15.19
C HIS A 99 5.02 6.44 -16.63
N VAL A 100 4.29 5.94 -17.64
CA VAL A 100 4.45 6.40 -19.03
C VAL A 100 4.11 7.88 -19.18
N ALA A 101 3.02 8.36 -18.56
CA ALA A 101 2.62 9.76 -18.63
C ALA A 101 3.68 10.69 -18.00
N GLU A 102 4.21 10.34 -16.84
CA GLU A 102 5.28 11.10 -16.19
C GLU A 102 6.55 11.14 -17.03
N SER A 103 6.96 10.00 -17.59
CA SER A 103 8.14 9.94 -18.45
C SER A 103 8.03 10.88 -19.66
N LYS A 104 6.82 11.01 -20.23
CA LYS A 104 6.54 11.94 -21.34
C LYS A 104 6.60 13.41 -20.87
N ILE A 105 6.06 13.72 -19.70
CA ILE A 105 6.11 15.07 -19.11
C ILE A 105 7.56 15.47 -18.86
N LEU A 106 8.37 14.59 -18.26
CA LEU A 106 9.79 14.84 -17.98
C LEU A 106 10.59 15.07 -19.27
N LYS A 107 10.37 14.26 -20.33
CA LYS A 107 10.98 14.46 -21.65
C LYS A 107 10.59 15.82 -22.28
N LYS A 108 9.34 16.25 -22.11
CA LYS A 108 8.90 17.56 -22.61
C LYS A 108 9.55 18.71 -21.85
N ILE A 109 9.70 18.59 -20.53
CA ILE A 109 10.38 19.59 -19.70
C ILE A 109 11.86 19.69 -20.06
N SER A 110 12.55 18.56 -20.24
CA SER A 110 13.96 18.55 -20.63
C SER A 110 14.18 19.18 -22.01
N SER A 111 13.35 18.83 -23.00
CA SER A 111 13.39 19.42 -24.34
C SER A 111 13.18 20.95 -24.30
N LYS A 112 12.20 21.44 -23.54
CA LYS A 112 11.98 22.89 -23.36
C LYS A 112 13.15 23.61 -22.70
N ARG A 113 13.76 22.99 -21.68
CA ARG A 113 14.95 23.56 -21.01
C ARG A 113 16.15 23.63 -21.94
N THR A 114 16.38 22.60 -22.76
CA THR A 114 17.45 22.61 -23.78
C THR A 114 17.19 23.69 -24.83
N SER A 115 15.95 23.83 -25.30
CA SER A 115 15.56 24.89 -26.22
C SER A 115 15.81 26.29 -25.63
N MET A 116 15.39 26.56 -24.39
CA MET A 116 15.64 27.85 -23.74
C MET A 116 17.12 28.17 -23.56
N ARG A 117 17.99 27.17 -23.33
CA ARG A 117 19.45 27.39 -23.29
C ARG A 117 20.03 27.74 -24.66
N LEU A 118 19.51 27.14 -25.74
CA LEU A 118 19.96 27.41 -27.11
C LEU A 118 19.49 28.78 -27.62
N PHE A 119 18.31 29.24 -27.21
CA PHE A 119 17.78 30.56 -27.60
C PHE A 119 18.17 31.70 -26.64
N GLY A 120 18.62 31.40 -25.42
CA GLY A 120 19.09 32.39 -24.43
C GLY A 120 20.53 32.88 -24.62
N THR A 121 21.29 32.30 -25.55
CA THR A 121 22.66 32.75 -25.91
C THR A 121 22.69 33.69 -27.13
N GLY A 122 21.53 34.05 -27.68
CA GLY A 122 21.39 34.95 -28.83
C GLY A 122 20.91 36.35 -28.44
N LEU A 123 21.75 37.12 -27.75
CA LEU A 123 21.68 38.58 -27.70
C LEU A 123 23.11 39.12 -27.52
N ARG A 124 23.81 39.21 -28.65
CA ARG A 124 24.84 40.23 -28.88
C ARG A 124 24.25 41.21 -29.89
#